data_AF-A0A5P9BGU6-F1
#
_entry.id   AF-A0A5P9BGU6-F1
#
_cell.length_a   1.000
_cell.length_b   1.000
_cell.length_c   1.000
_cell.angle_alpha   90.00
_cell.angle_beta   90.00
_cell.angle_gamma   90.00
#
_symmetry.space_group_name_H-M   'P 1'
#
loop_
_entity.id
_entity.type
_entity.pdbx_description
1 polymer ?
#
loop_
_entity_poly.entity_id
_entity_poly.type
_entity_poly.pdbx_seq_one_letter_code
_entity_poly.pdbx_strand_id
1 'polypeptide(L)'
;MAFIPKDEEFLAGDNGLKNLIRILENYIEIDFEMLEVSQAIEALSSSFAMKKTPKIQIEDSPFEDLEFLKEIQPLLDSYEKNKNPFQAMRDDIWKYKDEFGTNTVLMLLNPRLLSSLEQLLAGAIVKYTKAFNESQRRTSLNPKKIFKDQKELLDFHNEIVNLRNKHFAHTELALGKHVLKYFISESEGEIELITDSHTTQELSPTFNYSKFYKLVSFVRSFLSTDIKSKSLTIKRKLTQEQKEALRKNMSSQSV
;
A
#
# COMPACT_ATOMS: atom_id res chain seq x y z
N MET A 1 -15.98 40.05 8.93
CA MET A 1 -14.85 39.23 8.45
C MET A 1 -13.71 39.39 9.44
N ALA A 2 -13.30 38.32 10.13
CA ALA A 2 -12.12 38.36 10.99
C ALA A 2 -10.87 38.35 10.08
N PHE A 3 -10.09 39.43 10.15
CA PHE A 3 -8.84 39.57 9.42
C PHE A 3 -7.79 38.69 10.09
N ILE A 4 -7.45 37.55 9.49
CA ILE A 4 -6.21 36.86 9.81
C ILE A 4 -5.12 37.71 9.15
N PRO A 5 -4.18 38.33 9.90
CA PRO A 5 -3.02 38.93 9.27
C PRO A 5 -2.34 37.83 8.45
N LYS A 6 -1.92 38.12 7.21
CA LYS A 6 -1.18 37.13 6.40
C LYS A 6 -0.06 36.52 7.25
N ASP A 7 0.33 35.27 7.02
CA ASP A 7 1.36 34.56 7.81
C ASP A 7 2.62 35.39 8.08
N GLU A 8 2.94 36.32 7.16
CA GLU A 8 4.02 37.29 7.27
C GLU A 8 3.86 38.28 8.42
N GLU A 9 2.66 38.81 8.67
CA GLU A 9 2.31 39.76 9.73
C GLU A 9 2.04 39.07 11.08
N PHE A 10 1.34 37.93 11.08
CA PHE A 10 0.95 37.22 12.32
C PHE A 10 2.16 36.65 13.07
N LEU A 11 3.19 36.23 12.33
CA LEU A 11 4.44 35.69 12.84
C LEU A 11 5.63 36.61 12.54
N ALA A 12 5.39 37.90 12.26
CA ALA A 12 6.43 38.86 11.93
C ALA A 12 7.54 38.84 12.99
N GLY A 13 8.78 38.56 12.56
CA GLY A 13 9.95 38.53 13.44
C GLY A 13 10.29 37.20 14.11
N ASP A 14 9.38 36.21 14.19
CA ASP A 14 9.68 34.89 14.79
C ASP A 14 9.97 33.81 13.73
N ASN A 15 11.17 33.90 13.15
CA ASN A 15 11.66 32.92 12.18
C ASN A 15 11.74 31.49 12.75
N GLY A 16 11.93 31.36 14.07
CA GLY A 16 11.99 30.07 14.74
C GLY A 16 10.61 29.39 14.78
N LEU A 17 9.57 30.14 15.11
CA LEU A 17 8.19 29.67 15.12
C LEU A 17 7.68 29.38 13.70
N LYS A 18 7.98 30.26 12.71
CA LYS A 18 7.69 30.01 11.29
C LYS A 18 8.29 28.68 10.82
N ASN A 19 9.56 28.44 11.13
CA ASN A 19 10.22 27.19 10.74
C ASN A 19 9.61 25.97 11.45
N LEU A 20 9.24 26.11 12.73
CA LEU A 20 8.62 25.03 13.49
C LEU A 20 7.24 24.64 12.94
N ILE A 21 6.43 25.64 12.55
CA ILE A 21 5.12 25.43 11.90
C ILE A 21 5.30 24.72 10.56
N ARG A 22 6.22 25.21 9.71
CA ARG A 22 6.53 24.56 8.42
C ARG A 22 6.96 23.11 8.58
N ILE A 23 7.79 22.80 9.58
CA ILE A 23 8.20 21.42 9.87
C ILE A 23 7.00 20.58 10.32
N LEU A 24 6.11 21.14 11.15
CA LEU A 24 4.90 20.46 11.61
C LEU A 24 3.97 20.14 10.42
N GLU A 25 3.72 21.11 9.53
CA GLU A 25 2.90 20.93 8.32
C GLU A 25 3.47 19.81 7.43
N ASN A 26 4.78 19.84 7.20
CA ASN A 26 5.46 18.78 6.45
C ASN A 26 5.27 17.41 7.12
N TYR A 27 5.35 17.32 8.45
CA TYR A 27 5.17 16.05 9.16
C TYR A 27 3.72 15.54 9.08
N ILE A 28 2.74 16.44 9.10
CA ILE A 28 1.33 16.10 8.89
C ILE A 28 1.12 15.57 7.48
N GLU A 29 1.66 16.26 6.46
CA GLU A 29 1.58 15.80 5.06
C GLU A 29 2.21 14.41 4.91
N ILE A 30 3.39 14.18 5.49
CA ILE A 30 4.05 12.87 5.45
C ILE A 30 3.21 11.80 6.15
N ASP A 31 2.55 12.08 7.28
CA ASP A 31 1.68 11.08 7.93
C ASP A 31 0.47 10.70 7.06
N PHE A 32 -0.12 11.66 6.34
CA PHE A 32 -1.14 11.37 5.33
C PHE A 32 -0.58 10.52 4.18
N GLU A 33 0.61 10.86 3.67
CA GLU A 33 1.26 10.06 2.63
C GLU A 33 1.52 8.61 3.12
N MET A 34 1.91 8.42 4.38
CA MET A 34 2.09 7.08 4.98
C MET A 34 0.77 6.33 5.18
N LEU A 35 -0.33 7.02 5.45
CA LEU A 35 -1.66 6.40 5.53
C LEU A 35 -2.06 5.80 4.17
N GLU A 36 -1.88 6.56 3.08
CA GLU A 36 -2.15 6.07 1.73
C GLU A 36 -1.27 4.86 1.37
N VAL A 37 0.02 4.89 1.75
CA VAL A 37 0.92 3.75 1.57
C VAL A 37 0.40 2.53 2.35
N SER A 38 -0.08 2.72 3.59
CA SER A 38 -0.64 1.63 4.40
C SER A 38 -1.87 1.00 3.73
N GLN A 39 -2.77 1.82 3.19
CA GLN A 39 -3.96 1.37 2.47
C GLN A 39 -3.60 0.59 1.19
N ALA A 40 -2.59 1.06 0.45
CA ALA A 40 -2.08 0.35 -0.72
C ALA A 40 -1.49 -1.02 -0.34
N ILE A 41 -0.72 -1.10 0.76
CA ILE A 41 -0.17 -2.36 1.27
C ILE A 41 -1.28 -3.31 1.69
N GLU A 42 -2.30 -2.83 2.40
CA GLU A 42 -3.45 -3.65 2.80
C GLU A 42 -4.17 -4.23 1.58
N ALA A 43 -4.48 -3.40 0.58
CA ALA A 43 -5.10 -3.83 -0.67
C ALA A 43 -4.25 -4.91 -1.37
N LEU A 44 -2.94 -4.68 -1.52
CA LEU A 44 -2.02 -5.64 -2.13
C LEU A 44 -1.94 -6.94 -1.32
N SER A 45 -1.81 -6.84 0.00
CA SER A 45 -1.73 -8.00 0.89
C SER A 45 -2.99 -8.85 0.81
N SER A 46 -4.17 -8.25 0.62
CA SER A 46 -5.43 -8.97 0.48
C SER A 46 -5.52 -9.74 -0.85
N SER A 47 -4.86 -9.24 -1.90
CA SER A 47 -4.78 -9.88 -3.22
C SER A 47 -3.85 -11.09 -3.24
N PHE A 48 -2.80 -11.07 -2.42
CA PHE A 48 -1.78 -12.13 -2.36
C PHE A 48 -1.85 -12.99 -1.11
N ALA A 49 -2.71 -12.65 -0.16
CA ALA A 49 -3.03 -13.54 0.94
C ALA A 49 -3.56 -14.84 0.33
N MET A 50 -2.75 -15.89 0.39
CA MET A 50 -3.30 -17.19 0.70
C MET A 50 -4.06 -16.96 2.00
N LYS A 51 -5.37 -16.66 1.91
CA LYS A 51 -6.27 -17.25 2.88
C LYS A 51 -5.86 -18.70 2.79
N LYS A 52 -5.14 -19.18 3.82
CA LYS A 52 -5.32 -20.56 4.23
C LYS A 52 -6.83 -20.65 4.19
N THR A 53 -7.39 -21.30 3.15
CA THR A 53 -8.68 -21.96 3.30
C THR A 53 -8.58 -22.49 4.70
N PRO A 54 -9.43 -22.03 5.64
CA PRO A 54 -9.30 -22.46 7.02
C PRO A 54 -9.00 -23.93 6.86
N LYS A 55 -7.81 -24.34 7.31
CA LYS A 55 -7.62 -25.75 7.54
C LYS A 55 -8.64 -25.88 8.63
N ILE A 56 -9.86 -26.22 8.23
CA ILE A 56 -10.75 -27.02 8.99
C ILE A 56 -9.76 -28.13 9.28
N GLN A 57 -9.12 -28.01 10.46
CA GLN A 57 -8.86 -29.19 11.23
C GLN A 57 -10.28 -29.70 11.36
N ILE A 58 -10.66 -30.47 10.34
CA ILE A 58 -11.48 -31.62 10.54
C ILE A 58 -10.55 -32.28 11.55
N GLU A 59 -10.82 -32.03 12.84
CA GLU A 59 -10.48 -33.02 13.85
C GLU A 59 -10.81 -34.33 13.17
N ASP A 60 -9.99 -35.36 13.34
CA ASP A 60 -10.30 -36.68 12.82
C ASP A 60 -11.64 -37.25 13.37
N SER A 61 -12.65 -36.43 13.71
CA SER A 61 -14.01 -36.64 13.26
C SER A 61 -13.97 -37.27 11.87
N PRO A 62 -14.49 -38.49 11.74
CA PRO A 62 -14.54 -39.14 10.46
C PRO A 62 -15.23 -38.18 9.50
N PHE A 63 -14.68 -38.09 8.30
CA PHE A 63 -15.51 -37.80 7.13
C PHE A 63 -16.86 -38.49 7.30
N GLU A 64 -17.94 -37.81 6.89
CA GLU A 64 -19.27 -38.38 6.64
C GLU A 64 -20.33 -38.22 7.74
N ASP A 65 -21.05 -37.09 7.73
CA ASP A 65 -22.50 -37.24 7.62
C ASP A 65 -22.79 -37.64 6.17
N LEU A 66 -22.68 -38.95 5.89
CA LEU A 66 -23.11 -39.55 4.62
C LEU A 66 -24.56 -39.17 4.29
N GLU A 67 -25.37 -38.88 5.32
CA GLU A 67 -26.72 -38.33 5.16
C GLU A 67 -26.72 -36.90 4.59
N PHE A 68 -25.91 -35.98 5.13
CA PHE A 68 -25.81 -34.61 4.61
C PHE A 68 -25.31 -34.57 3.15
N LEU A 69 -24.31 -35.39 2.82
CA LEU A 69 -23.83 -35.52 1.44
C LEU A 69 -24.91 -36.11 0.53
N LYS A 70 -25.69 -37.10 0.99
CA LYS A 70 -26.85 -37.64 0.25
C LYS A 70 -27.98 -36.62 0.09
N GLU A 71 -28.20 -35.74 1.07
CA GLU A 71 -29.21 -34.67 1.00
C GLU A 71 -28.83 -33.58 0.00
N ILE A 72 -27.54 -33.29 -0.16
CA ILE A 72 -27.06 -32.23 -1.05
C ILE A 72 -26.72 -32.76 -2.46
N GLN A 73 -26.44 -34.06 -2.61
CA GLN A 73 -26.12 -34.66 -3.91
C GLN A 73 -27.16 -34.35 -5.01
N PRO A 74 -28.48 -34.41 -4.77
CA PRO A 74 -29.47 -34.06 -5.79
C PRO A 74 -29.40 -32.59 -6.22
N LEU A 75 -29.03 -31.69 -5.30
CA LEU A 75 -28.84 -30.27 -5.59
C LEU A 75 -27.57 -30.04 -6.41
N LEU A 76 -26.47 -30.74 -6.10
CA LEU A 76 -25.24 -30.70 -6.88
C LEU A 76 -25.45 -31.26 -8.29
N ASP A 77 -26.14 -32.40 -8.41
CA ASP A 77 -26.45 -33.02 -9.71
C ASP A 77 -27.36 -32.12 -10.55
N SER A 78 -28.35 -31.48 -9.92
CA SER A 78 -29.22 -30.50 -10.58
C SER A 78 -28.44 -29.27 -11.02
N TYR A 79 -27.53 -28.78 -10.19
CA TYR A 79 -26.66 -27.65 -10.53
C TYR A 79 -25.76 -28.00 -11.72
N GLU A 80 -25.06 -29.13 -11.69
CA GLU A 80 -24.18 -29.56 -12.78
C GLU A 80 -24.93 -29.77 -14.11
N LYS A 81 -26.15 -30.30 -14.07
CA LYS A 81 -26.99 -30.48 -15.26
C LYS A 81 -27.50 -29.15 -15.84
N ASN A 82 -27.77 -28.16 -14.99
CA ASN A 82 -28.39 -26.90 -15.39
C ASN A 82 -27.42 -25.72 -15.42
N LYS A 83 -26.12 -25.94 -15.18
CA LYS A 83 -25.15 -24.87 -15.13
C LYS A 83 -25.05 -24.20 -16.50
N ASN A 84 -25.17 -22.88 -16.49
CA ASN A 84 -24.97 -22.08 -17.70
C ASN A 84 -23.46 -21.85 -17.95
N PRO A 85 -23.08 -21.36 -19.14
CA PRO A 85 -21.67 -21.13 -19.48
C PRO A 85 -20.93 -20.19 -18.51
N PHE A 86 -21.59 -19.17 -17.94
CA PHE A 86 -20.97 -18.27 -16.97
C PHE A 86 -20.72 -18.94 -15.61
N GLN A 87 -21.64 -19.83 -15.20
CA GLN A 87 -21.48 -20.64 -14.00
C GLN A 87 -20.31 -21.63 -14.15
N ALA A 88 -20.22 -22.31 -15.30
CA ALA A 88 -19.09 -23.19 -15.61
C ALA A 88 -17.76 -22.41 -15.59
N MET A 89 -17.68 -21.27 -16.27
CA MET A 89 -16.49 -20.43 -16.29
C MET A 89 -16.08 -19.94 -14.89
N ARG A 90 -17.06 -19.53 -14.06
CA ARG A 90 -16.82 -19.14 -12.66
C ARG A 90 -16.22 -20.30 -11.86
N ASP A 91 -16.80 -21.49 -11.98
CA ASP A 91 -16.37 -22.67 -11.23
C ASP A 91 -14.96 -23.10 -11.65
N ASP A 92 -14.64 -23.05 -12.94
CA ASP A 92 -13.28 -23.27 -13.47
C ASP A 92 -12.28 -22.24 -12.92
N ILE A 93 -12.66 -20.95 -12.86
CA ILE A 93 -11.82 -19.90 -12.27
C ILE A 93 -11.51 -20.19 -10.80
N TRP A 94 -12.51 -20.62 -10.02
CA TRP A 94 -12.30 -20.98 -8.61
C TRP A 94 -11.41 -22.21 -8.46
N LYS A 95 -11.65 -23.24 -9.27
CA LYS A 95 -10.81 -24.43 -9.31
C LYS A 95 -9.35 -24.08 -9.62
N TYR A 96 -9.10 -23.31 -10.69
CA TYR A 96 -7.76 -22.88 -11.05
C TYR A 96 -7.11 -21.98 -10.00
N LYS A 97 -7.90 -21.15 -9.30
CA LYS A 97 -7.38 -20.32 -8.21
C LYS A 97 -6.91 -21.18 -7.06
N ASP A 98 -7.63 -22.25 -6.76
CA ASP A 98 -7.30 -23.14 -5.64
C ASP A 98 -6.14 -24.09 -6.01
N GLU A 99 -6.04 -24.51 -7.27
CA GLU A 99 -4.94 -25.36 -7.78
C GLU A 99 -3.64 -24.59 -8.04
N PHE A 100 -3.72 -23.42 -8.66
CA PHE A 100 -2.56 -22.68 -9.18
C PHE A 100 -2.32 -21.32 -8.49
N GLY A 101 -3.21 -20.92 -7.59
CA GLY A 101 -3.14 -19.65 -6.86
C GLY A 101 -3.80 -18.47 -7.58
N THR A 102 -4.17 -17.44 -6.81
CA THR A 102 -4.81 -16.21 -7.31
C THR A 102 -3.97 -15.52 -8.39
N ASN A 103 -2.63 -15.50 -8.26
CA ASN A 103 -1.78 -14.77 -9.20
C ASN A 103 -1.83 -15.36 -10.62
N THR A 104 -1.68 -16.67 -10.75
CA THR A 104 -1.74 -17.40 -12.02
C THR A 104 -3.08 -17.18 -12.72
N VAL A 105 -4.18 -17.23 -11.96
CA VAL A 105 -5.52 -17.00 -12.49
C VAL A 105 -5.72 -15.55 -12.93
N LEU A 106 -5.26 -14.56 -12.15
CA LEU A 106 -5.35 -13.15 -12.54
C LEU A 106 -4.53 -12.85 -13.80
N MET A 107 -3.36 -13.47 -13.95
CA MET A 107 -2.54 -13.34 -15.16
C MET A 107 -3.28 -13.81 -16.41
N LEU A 108 -4.01 -14.93 -16.31
CA LEU A 108 -4.77 -15.51 -17.42
C LEU A 108 -6.07 -14.74 -17.72
N LEU A 109 -6.75 -14.24 -16.69
CA LEU A 109 -8.02 -13.53 -16.84
C LEU A 109 -7.86 -12.07 -17.28
N ASN A 110 -6.88 -11.37 -16.71
CA ASN A 110 -6.66 -9.96 -17.03
C ASN A 110 -5.21 -9.54 -16.74
N PRO A 111 -4.29 -9.66 -17.72
CA PRO A 111 -2.89 -9.30 -17.53
C PRO A 111 -2.67 -7.81 -17.20
N ARG A 112 -3.64 -6.93 -17.53
CA ARG A 112 -3.57 -5.52 -17.13
C ARG A 112 -3.73 -5.34 -15.63
N LEU A 113 -4.54 -6.18 -14.98
CA LEU A 113 -4.77 -6.12 -13.55
C LEU A 113 -3.48 -6.46 -12.78
N LEU A 114 -2.75 -7.48 -13.22
CA LEU A 114 -1.46 -7.84 -12.63
C LEU A 114 -0.45 -6.68 -12.74
N SER A 115 -0.36 -6.06 -13.92
CA SER A 115 0.47 -4.87 -14.12
C SER A 115 0.06 -3.71 -13.19
N SER A 116 -1.24 -3.51 -12.98
CA SER A 116 -1.74 -2.49 -12.05
C SER A 116 -1.37 -2.78 -10.59
N LEU A 117 -1.34 -4.05 -10.16
CA LEU A 117 -0.91 -4.42 -8.80
C LEU A 117 0.59 -4.15 -8.60
N GLU A 118 1.43 -4.47 -9.58
CA GLU A 118 2.86 -4.15 -9.52
C GLU A 118 3.10 -2.63 -9.52
N GLN A 119 2.35 -1.87 -10.32
CA GLN A 119 2.39 -0.40 -10.30
C GLN A 119 1.96 0.19 -8.95
N LEU A 120 0.95 -0.41 -8.30
CA LEU A 120 0.51 0.00 -6.97
C LEU A 120 1.61 -0.25 -5.93
N LEU A 121 2.32 -1.39 -5.99
CA LEU A 121 3.47 -1.67 -5.13
C LEU A 121 4.61 -0.69 -5.37
N ALA A 122 4.97 -0.46 -6.64
CA ALA A 122 6.00 0.50 -7.02
C ALA A 122 5.65 1.91 -6.50
N GLY A 123 4.40 2.34 -6.68
CA GLY A 123 3.89 3.61 -6.18
C GLY A 123 3.99 3.72 -4.66
N ALA A 124 3.61 2.68 -3.93
CA ALA A 124 3.72 2.63 -2.47
C ALA A 124 5.18 2.75 -1.98
N ILE A 125 6.12 2.04 -2.63
CA ILE A 125 7.55 2.09 -2.32
C ILE A 125 8.14 3.47 -2.64
N VAL A 126 7.84 4.04 -3.81
CA VAL A 126 8.32 5.37 -4.21
C VAL A 126 7.77 6.44 -3.27
N LYS A 127 6.48 6.38 -2.92
CA LYS A 127 5.85 7.33 -1.99
C LYS A 127 6.44 7.21 -0.59
N TYR A 128 6.64 6.00 -0.09
CA TYR A 128 7.33 5.77 1.19
C TYR A 128 8.74 6.39 1.22
N THR A 129 9.57 6.06 0.24
CA THR A 129 10.97 6.51 0.20
C THR A 129 11.12 8.02 0.01
N LYS A 130 10.17 8.67 -0.66
CA LYS A 130 10.14 10.13 -0.84
C LYS A 130 10.18 10.89 0.49
N ALA A 131 9.57 10.36 1.55
CA ALA A 131 9.58 10.99 2.87
C ALA A 131 10.98 11.06 3.51
N PHE A 132 11.93 10.24 3.06
CA PHE A 132 13.29 10.17 3.58
C PHE A 132 14.33 10.82 2.66
N ASN A 133 13.95 11.13 1.42
CA ASN A 133 14.85 11.79 0.48
C ASN A 133 14.87 13.30 0.72
N GLU A 134 16.08 13.86 0.79
CA GLU A 134 16.25 15.30 0.83
C GLU A 134 15.83 15.90 -0.52
N SER A 135 14.83 16.78 -0.48
CA SER A 135 14.48 17.65 -1.61
C SER A 135 14.57 19.09 -1.14
N GLN A 136 14.91 20.02 -2.05
CA GLN A 136 15.21 21.41 -1.73
C GLN A 136 14.08 22.18 -1.01
N ARG A 137 12.86 21.62 -0.90
CA ARG A 137 11.68 22.29 -0.33
C ARG A 137 10.96 21.53 0.79
N ARG A 138 11.26 20.24 1.03
CA ARG A 138 10.56 19.44 2.06
C ARG A 138 11.50 19.02 3.17
N THR A 139 10.99 18.99 4.41
CA THR A 139 11.71 18.39 5.52
C THR A 139 11.78 16.88 5.32
N SER A 140 12.99 16.33 5.23
CA SER A 140 13.20 14.89 5.16
C SER A 140 13.16 14.25 6.55
N LEU A 141 12.67 13.02 6.61
CA LEU A 141 12.78 12.19 7.78
C LEU A 141 14.19 11.62 7.91
N ASN A 142 14.73 11.60 9.13
CA ASN A 142 16.01 10.98 9.41
C ASN A 142 15.81 9.54 9.87
N PRO A 143 16.18 8.52 9.07
CA PRO A 143 15.96 7.12 9.41
C PRO A 143 16.73 6.70 10.67
N LYS A 144 17.94 7.26 10.89
CA LYS A 144 18.74 6.97 12.10
C LYS A 144 18.08 7.50 13.37
N LYS A 145 17.33 8.59 13.28
CA LYS A 145 16.56 9.13 14.41
C LYS A 145 15.33 8.26 14.68
N ILE A 146 14.62 7.87 13.63
CA ILE A 146 13.36 7.13 13.74
C ILE A 146 13.62 5.71 14.23
N PHE A 147 14.56 4.99 13.62
CA PHE A 147 14.81 3.56 13.87
C PHE A 147 15.96 3.31 14.84
N LYS A 148 16.31 4.29 15.69
CA LYS A 148 17.49 4.25 16.56
C LYS A 148 17.67 2.93 17.32
N ASP A 149 16.57 2.39 17.85
CA ASP A 149 16.56 1.17 18.67
C ASP A 149 15.86 -0.01 17.95
N GLN A 150 15.63 0.09 16.65
CA GLN A 150 14.85 -0.87 15.85
C GLN A 150 15.65 -1.32 14.63
N LYS A 151 16.73 -2.07 14.88
CA LYS A 151 17.68 -2.51 13.83
C LYS A 151 16.99 -3.25 12.68
N GLU A 152 16.09 -4.19 12.99
CA GLU A 152 15.38 -4.96 11.94
C GLU A 152 14.53 -4.07 11.02
N LEU A 153 13.92 -3.02 11.57
CA LEU A 153 13.14 -2.06 10.78
C LEU A 153 14.04 -1.14 9.97
N LEU A 154 15.20 -0.75 10.51
CA LEU A 154 16.20 0.02 9.78
C LEU A 154 16.77 -0.79 8.60
N ASP A 155 17.08 -2.07 8.82
CA ASP A 155 17.58 -2.96 7.76
C ASP A 155 16.53 -3.10 6.65
N PHE A 156 15.26 -3.29 7.01
CA PHE A 156 14.19 -3.35 6.03
C PHE A 156 13.93 -2.01 5.33
N HIS A 157 14.03 -0.88 6.03
CA HIS A 157 14.00 0.44 5.42
C HIS A 157 15.08 0.56 4.31
N ASN A 158 16.30 0.12 4.60
CA ASN A 158 17.40 0.14 3.63
C ASN A 158 17.11 -0.78 2.44
N GLU A 159 16.52 -1.95 2.66
CA GLU A 159 16.05 -2.85 1.59
C GLU A 159 15.03 -2.13 0.68
N ILE A 160 14.04 -1.43 1.25
CA ILE A 160 13.02 -0.70 0.48
C ILE A 160 13.62 0.48 -0.30
N VAL A 161 14.55 1.23 0.29
CA VAL A 161 15.26 2.32 -0.40
C VAL A 161 16.08 1.77 -1.58
N ASN A 162 16.78 0.65 -1.36
CA ASN A 162 17.54 -0.03 -2.39
C ASN A 162 16.62 -0.54 -3.53
N LEU A 163 15.47 -1.12 -3.17
CA LEU A 163 14.45 -1.57 -4.11
C LEU A 163 13.96 -0.41 -4.99
N ARG A 164 13.64 0.74 -4.38
CA ARG A 164 13.26 1.95 -5.12
C ARG A 164 14.36 2.40 -6.09
N ASN A 165 15.60 2.48 -5.62
CA ASN A 165 16.70 3.01 -6.42
C ASN A 165 17.05 2.09 -7.59
N LYS A 166 17.06 0.77 -7.37
CA LYS A 166 17.41 -0.23 -8.39
C LYS A 166 16.28 -0.53 -9.37
N HIS A 167 15.02 -0.45 -8.93
CA HIS A 167 13.89 -0.97 -9.70
C HIS A 167 12.84 0.09 -10.08
N PHE A 168 12.66 1.17 -9.30
CA PHE A 168 11.49 2.04 -9.48
C PHE A 168 11.80 3.51 -9.79
N ALA A 169 13.02 3.98 -9.60
CA ALA A 169 13.32 5.42 -9.65
C ALA A 169 14.33 5.87 -10.70
N HIS A 170 15.17 4.94 -11.17
CA HIS A 170 16.04 5.18 -12.30
C HIS A 170 15.63 4.20 -13.38
N THR A 171 15.19 4.73 -14.52
CA THR A 171 15.03 4.05 -15.81
C THR A 171 16.37 3.53 -16.35
N GLU A 172 17.28 3.03 -15.50
CA GLU A 172 18.47 2.28 -15.93
C GLU A 172 18.08 0.89 -16.43
N LEU A 173 16.94 0.37 -15.98
CA LEU A 173 16.26 -0.77 -16.58
C LEU A 173 14.97 -0.24 -17.22
N ALA A 174 14.83 -0.39 -18.53
CA ALA A 174 13.71 0.13 -19.30
C ALA A 174 12.37 -0.56 -18.95
N LEU A 175 11.71 -0.12 -17.87
CA LEU A 175 10.48 -0.74 -17.39
C LEU A 175 9.22 -0.07 -17.95
N GLY A 176 9.02 -0.33 -19.24
CA GLY A 176 7.71 -0.49 -19.89
C GLY A 176 7.54 -1.88 -20.52
N LYS A 177 8.48 -2.80 -20.26
CA LYS A 177 8.56 -4.17 -20.82
C LYS A 177 8.00 -5.26 -19.90
N HIS A 178 7.24 -4.91 -18.87
CA HIS A 178 6.66 -5.89 -17.94
C HIS A 178 5.27 -6.37 -18.36
N VAL A 179 5.19 -6.94 -19.55
CA VAL A 179 4.00 -7.68 -19.99
C VAL A 179 4.52 -8.92 -20.70
N LEU A 180 4.24 -10.10 -20.14
CA LEU A 180 4.29 -11.35 -20.87
C LEU A 180 3.25 -11.23 -22.00
N LYS A 181 3.72 -10.82 -23.17
CA LYS A 181 2.90 -10.74 -24.37
C LYS A 181 2.98 -12.11 -25.02
N TYR A 182 1.88 -12.84 -24.97
CA TYR A 182 1.65 -13.94 -25.89
C TYR A 182 0.82 -13.42 -27.06
N PHE A 183 1.02 -14.00 -28.24
CA PHE A 183 0.05 -13.93 -29.31
C PHE A 183 -0.33 -15.35 -29.70
N ILE A 184 -1.57 -15.52 -30.15
CA ILE A 184 -2.03 -16.80 -30.70
C ILE A 184 -1.82 -16.69 -32.19
N SER A 185 -0.95 -17.53 -32.73
CA SER A 185 -0.72 -17.63 -34.16
C SER A 185 -2.02 -18.07 -34.85
N GLU A 186 -2.52 -17.26 -35.80
CA GLU A 186 -3.74 -17.59 -36.57
C GLU A 186 -3.59 -18.87 -37.41
N SER A 187 -2.36 -19.32 -37.68
CA SER A 187 -2.11 -20.48 -38.53
C SER A 187 -2.04 -21.82 -37.78
N GLU A 188 -1.71 -21.82 -36.48
CA GLU A 188 -1.40 -23.08 -35.76
C GLU A 188 -2.04 -23.19 -34.36
N GLY A 189 -2.66 -22.14 -33.83
CA GLY A 189 -3.31 -22.18 -32.51
C GLY A 189 -2.33 -22.34 -31.34
N GLU A 190 -1.02 -22.34 -31.59
CA GLU A 190 0.02 -22.42 -30.58
C GLU A 190 0.25 -21.04 -29.92
N ILE A 191 0.46 -21.06 -28.61
CA ILE A 191 0.76 -19.88 -27.80
C ILE A 191 2.27 -19.67 -27.83
N GLU A 192 2.73 -18.68 -28.60
CA GLU A 192 4.15 -18.33 -28.64
C GLU A 192 4.47 -17.26 -27.57
N LEU A 193 5.46 -17.57 -26.73
CA LEU A 193 5.98 -16.67 -25.70
C LEU A 193 7.16 -15.88 -26.27
N ILE A 194 7.06 -14.55 -26.28
CA ILE A 194 8.18 -13.69 -26.72
C ILE A 194 9.27 -13.68 -25.65
N THR A 195 10.39 -14.39 -25.91
CA THR A 195 11.50 -14.60 -24.96
C THR A 195 12.61 -13.55 -25.01
N ASP A 196 12.58 -12.62 -25.97
CA ASP A 196 13.70 -11.72 -26.22
C ASP A 196 13.62 -10.45 -25.35
N SER A 197 13.91 -10.61 -24.06
CA SER A 197 14.71 -9.72 -23.19
C SER A 197 14.36 -9.88 -21.70
N HIS A 198 15.18 -10.68 -21.02
CA HIS A 198 15.48 -10.69 -19.58
C HIS A 198 14.34 -11.00 -18.60
N THR A 199 14.50 -12.14 -17.92
CA THR A 199 13.83 -12.59 -16.68
C THR A 199 13.06 -11.49 -15.95
N THR A 200 11.73 -11.55 -16.06
CA THR A 200 10.83 -10.72 -15.25
C THR A 200 10.77 -11.34 -13.86
N GLN A 201 11.26 -10.64 -12.84
CA GLN A 201 10.98 -10.98 -11.45
C GLN A 201 9.74 -10.21 -11.03
N GLU A 202 8.61 -10.90 -10.88
CA GLU A 202 7.43 -10.34 -10.22
C GLU A 202 7.74 -10.22 -8.73
N LEU A 203 7.88 -8.99 -8.24
CA LEU A 203 8.18 -8.74 -6.84
C LEU A 203 6.91 -8.81 -6.00
N SER A 204 5.77 -8.32 -6.51
CA SER A 204 4.52 -8.30 -5.75
C SER A 204 4.10 -9.63 -5.11
N PRO A 205 4.15 -10.80 -5.78
CA PRO A 205 3.69 -12.05 -5.17
C PRO A 205 4.59 -12.54 -4.02
N THR A 206 5.86 -12.15 -4.01
CA THR A 206 6.87 -12.60 -3.04
C THR A 206 7.25 -11.51 -2.03
N PHE A 207 6.69 -10.31 -2.18
CA PHE A 207 7.01 -9.16 -1.35
C PHE A 207 6.48 -9.31 0.07
N ASN A 208 7.29 -8.93 1.06
CA ASN A 208 6.91 -9.03 2.46
C ASN A 208 6.01 -7.84 2.88
N TYR A 209 4.74 -7.90 2.49
CA TYR A 209 3.74 -6.88 2.82
C TYR A 209 3.56 -6.65 4.32
N SER A 210 3.64 -7.71 5.13
CA SER A 210 3.51 -7.61 6.59
C SER A 210 4.65 -6.77 7.20
N LYS A 211 5.89 -7.04 6.78
CA LYS A 211 7.07 -6.27 7.23
C LYS A 211 7.00 -4.82 6.75
N PHE A 212 6.49 -4.58 5.54
CA PHE A 212 6.29 -3.21 5.02
C PHE A 212 5.20 -2.46 5.76
N TYR A 213 4.07 -3.10 6.06
CA TYR A 213 3.03 -2.52 6.88
C TYR A 213 3.54 -2.15 8.28
N LYS A 214 4.31 -3.05 8.93
CA LYS A 214 4.94 -2.80 10.23
C LYS A 214 5.89 -1.61 10.17
N LEU A 215 6.71 -1.52 9.12
CA LEU A 215 7.63 -0.42 8.89
C LEU A 215 6.89 0.94 8.80
N VAL A 216 5.85 1.01 7.97
CA VAL A 216 5.06 2.23 7.77
C VAL A 216 4.32 2.62 9.06
N SER A 217 3.70 1.64 9.74
CA SER A 217 3.02 1.86 11.03
C SER A 217 3.95 2.42 12.11
N PHE A 218 5.20 1.96 12.13
CA PHE A 218 6.21 2.48 13.04
C PHE A 218 6.56 3.94 12.75
N VAL A 219 6.76 4.29 11.48
CA VAL A 219 7.01 5.68 11.05
C VAL A 219 5.84 6.59 11.42
N ARG A 220 4.60 6.15 11.20
CA ARG A 220 3.39 6.91 11.58
C ARG A 220 3.29 7.13 13.09
N SER A 221 3.62 6.12 13.89
CA SER A 221 3.64 6.24 15.36
C SER A 221 4.66 7.28 15.83
N PHE A 222 5.84 7.29 15.19
CA PHE A 222 6.85 8.33 15.41
C PHE A 222 6.33 9.72 15.02
N LEU A 223 5.76 9.86 13.82
CA LEU A 223 5.19 11.12 13.33
C LEU A 223 4.11 11.66 14.25
N SER A 224 3.16 10.82 14.68
CA SER A 224 2.10 11.21 15.62
C SER A 224 2.66 11.79 16.92
N THR A 225 3.74 11.20 17.43
CA THR A 225 4.43 11.67 18.64
C THR A 225 5.14 13.00 18.41
N ASP A 226 5.92 13.12 17.33
CA ASP A 226 6.66 14.35 17.00
C ASP A 226 5.71 15.50 16.64
N ILE A 227 4.59 15.24 15.93
CA ILE A 227 3.52 16.19 15.62
C ILE A 227 2.92 16.73 16.92
N LYS A 228 2.49 15.85 17.84
CA LYS A 228 1.93 16.28 19.14
C LYS A 228 2.92 17.14 19.93
N SER A 229 4.18 16.72 20.00
CA SER A 229 5.24 17.45 20.71
C SER A 229 5.50 18.84 20.12
N LYS A 230 5.58 18.93 18.78
CA LYS A 230 5.77 20.20 18.07
C LYS A 230 4.55 21.12 18.20
N SER A 231 3.33 20.58 18.09
CA SER A 231 2.09 21.33 18.31
C SER A 231 2.02 21.93 19.71
N LEU A 232 2.39 21.17 20.74
CA LEU A 232 2.49 21.68 22.11
C LEU A 232 3.55 22.78 22.23
N THR A 233 4.68 22.62 21.57
CA THR A 233 5.77 23.61 21.57
C THR A 233 5.33 24.91 20.90
N ILE A 234 4.66 24.84 19.74
CA ILE A 234 4.07 25.99 19.04
C ILE A 234 3.07 26.69 19.97
N LYS A 235 2.13 25.94 20.56
CA LYS A 235 1.13 26.49 21.48
C LYS A 235 1.76 27.23 22.67
N ARG A 236 2.90 26.75 23.18
CA ARG A 236 3.63 27.41 24.28
C ARG A 236 4.35 28.68 23.81
N LYS A 237 4.91 28.68 22.61
CA LYS A 237 5.64 29.82 22.02
C LYS A 237 4.74 30.97 21.56
N LEU A 238 3.48 30.70 21.22
CA LEU A 238 2.54 31.75 20.84
C LEU A 238 2.33 32.75 21.99
N THR A 239 2.36 34.04 21.66
CA THR A 239 2.02 35.12 22.59
C THR A 239 0.54 35.07 22.98
N GLN A 240 0.18 35.77 24.04
CA GLN A 240 -1.21 35.84 24.49
C GLN A 240 -2.11 36.50 23.44
N GLU A 241 -1.64 37.58 22.82
CA GLU A 241 -2.31 38.29 21.72
C GLU A 241 -2.56 37.36 20.52
N GLN A 242 -1.55 36.57 20.11
CA GLN A 242 -1.67 35.59 19.03
C GLN A 242 -2.70 34.49 19.37
N LYS A 243 -2.71 33.99 20.62
CA LYS A 243 -3.69 33.00 21.08
C LYS A 243 -5.12 33.54 21.05
N GLU A 244 -5.31 34.80 21.44
CA GLU A 244 -6.62 35.46 21.45
C GLU A 244 -7.13 35.73 20.02
N ALA A 245 -6.25 36.15 19.12
CA ALA A 245 -6.57 36.31 17.70
C ALA A 245 -7.03 34.97 17.07
N LEU A 246 -6.32 33.87 17.34
CA LEU A 246 -6.70 32.53 16.87
C LEU A 246 -8.06 32.06 17.43
N ARG A 247 -8.33 32.33 18.71
CA ARG A 247 -9.62 31.98 19.35
C ARG A 247 -10.78 32.74 18.73
N LYS A 248 -10.65 34.05 18.54
CA LYS A 248 -11.67 34.91 17.92
C LYS A 248 -12.06 34.39 16.54
N ASN A 249 -11.07 33.95 15.76
CA ASN A 249 -11.27 33.40 14.43
C ASN A 249 -12.07 32.08 14.44
N MET A 250 -11.73 31.13 15.34
CA MET A 250 -12.49 29.87 15.43
C MET A 250 -13.96 30.09 15.75
N SER A 251 -14.28 31.02 16.66
CA SER A 251 -15.67 31.38 16.99
C SER A 251 -16.43 32.06 15.85
N SER A 252 -15.73 32.68 14.89
CA SER A 252 -16.35 33.29 13.70
C SER A 252 -16.55 32.33 12.51
N GLN A 253 -15.94 31.14 12.54
CA GLN A 253 -16.15 30.09 11.53
C GLN A 253 -17.27 29.11 11.90
N SER A 254 -17.72 29.12 13.15
CA SER A 254 -18.80 28.28 13.68
C SER A 254 -20.19 28.94 13.66
N VAL A 255 -20.36 30.00 12.85
CA VAL A 255 -21.63 30.69 12.54
C VAL A 255 -21.83 30.64 11.03
#